data_AF-A0A2E0BJ53-F1
#
_entry.id   AF-A0A2E0BJ53-F1
#
_cell.length_a   1.000
_cell.length_b   1.000
_cell.length_c   1.000
_cell.angle_alpha   90.00
_cell.angle_beta   90.00
_cell.angle_gamma   90.00
#
_symmetry.space_group_name_H-M   'P 1'
#
loop_
_entity.id
_entity.type
_entity.pdbx_description
1 polymer ?
#
loop_
_entity_poly.entity_id
_entity_poly.type
_entity_poly.pdbx_seq_one_letter_code
_entity_poly.pdbx_strand_id
1 'polypeptide(L)'
;MSETITKVPDTTIVLKKSEIRNLDVFELESVSLNANDWLSAGQSEYRLYAYLSTCFNDSVILDVGTRVGGSALALSYNENNRVISYDLVEQGASKIVKDNIEFKIQDFREDETLNYDEISIIMIDVDPHDGVQEVEMMEFLNDKGWKGIILLDDIGPAWPEVQDMWDAIEDPTIDVTEVGHMSGTGLVNFGSKHTVGWE
;
A
#
# COMPACT_ATOMS: atom_id res chain seq x y z
N MET A 1 8.16 1.04 -31.70
CA MET A 1 8.42 -0.33 -31.22
C MET A 1 7.30 -0.62 -30.24
N SER A 2 6.56 -1.72 -30.43
CA SER A 2 5.52 -2.12 -29.47
C SER A 2 6.25 -2.58 -28.22
N GLU A 3 6.30 -1.77 -27.18
CA GLU A 3 6.66 -2.27 -25.86
C GLU A 3 5.62 -3.33 -25.51
N THR A 4 6.09 -4.56 -25.32
CA THR A 4 5.28 -5.63 -24.76
C THR A 4 4.90 -5.18 -23.35
N ILE A 5 3.66 -4.73 -23.19
CA ILE A 5 3.05 -4.45 -21.89
C ILE A 5 3.18 -5.74 -21.08
N THR A 6 4.01 -5.72 -20.05
CA THR A 6 4.26 -6.91 -19.23
C THR A 6 3.37 -6.79 -18.00
N LYS A 7 2.26 -7.52 -18.01
CA LYS A 7 1.36 -7.62 -16.86
C LYS A 7 2.13 -8.15 -15.64
N VAL A 8 1.86 -7.61 -14.45
CA VAL A 8 2.45 -8.12 -13.20
C VAL A 8 2.23 -9.64 -13.10
N PRO A 9 3.31 -10.44 -12.99
CA PRO A 9 3.20 -11.89 -12.92
C PRO A 9 2.57 -12.33 -11.60
N ASP A 10 2.00 -13.54 -11.60
CA ASP A 10 1.63 -14.20 -10.36
C ASP A 10 2.92 -14.48 -9.56
N THR A 11 2.89 -14.21 -8.26
CA THR A 11 4.07 -14.25 -7.38
C THR A 11 3.70 -14.92 -6.06
N THR A 12 4.67 -15.61 -5.46
CA THR A 12 4.58 -16.09 -4.08
C THR A 12 5.17 -15.03 -3.15
N ILE A 13 4.34 -14.46 -2.28
CA ILE A 13 4.71 -13.48 -1.26
C ILE A 13 4.79 -14.21 0.07
N VAL A 14 6.00 -14.33 0.60
CA VAL A 14 6.26 -14.98 1.88
C VAL A 14 6.54 -13.91 2.92
N LEU A 15 5.68 -13.77 3.91
CA LEU A 15 5.81 -12.78 4.98
C LEU A 15 6.71 -13.35 6.09
N LYS A 16 7.83 -12.68 6.34
CA LYS A 16 8.82 -13.11 7.34
C LYS A 16 8.95 -12.08 8.45
N LYS A 17 8.35 -12.37 9.60
CA LYS A 17 8.29 -11.43 10.73
C LYS A 17 9.66 -10.89 11.15
N SER A 18 10.68 -11.75 11.18
CA SER A 18 12.04 -11.35 11.55
C SER A 18 12.67 -10.41 10.52
N GLU A 19 12.44 -10.63 9.23
CA GLU A 19 12.96 -9.75 8.18
C GLU A 19 12.24 -8.40 8.20
N ILE A 20 10.92 -8.39 8.32
CA ILE A 20 10.12 -7.16 8.44
C ILE A 20 10.56 -6.33 9.65
N ARG A 21 10.67 -6.97 10.83
CA ARG A 21 11.04 -6.28 12.07
C ARG A 21 12.45 -5.68 12.05
N ASN A 22 13.36 -6.30 11.31
CA ASN A 22 14.76 -5.89 11.25
C ASN A 22 15.13 -5.15 9.96
N LEU A 23 14.17 -4.88 9.07
CA LEU A 23 14.44 -4.14 7.84
C LEU A 23 14.97 -2.74 8.19
N ASP A 24 16.13 -2.41 7.62
CA ASP A 24 16.72 -1.10 7.78
C ASP A 24 15.98 -0.11 6.89
N VAL A 25 15.39 0.90 7.51
CA VAL A 25 14.62 1.98 6.87
C VAL A 25 15.17 3.37 7.24
N PHE A 26 16.38 3.43 7.80
CA PHE A 26 16.97 4.67 8.32
C PHE A 26 17.05 5.78 7.25
N GLU A 27 17.44 5.43 6.02
CA GLU A 27 17.51 6.40 4.92
C GLU A 27 16.14 7.03 4.61
N LEU A 28 15.07 6.24 4.67
CA LEU A 28 13.70 6.73 4.48
C LEU A 28 13.26 7.62 5.65
N GLU A 29 13.47 7.17 6.89
CA GLU A 29 13.19 7.95 8.10
C GLU A 29 13.88 9.32 8.05
N SER A 30 15.13 9.37 7.57
CA SER A 30 15.95 10.59 7.55
C SER A 30 15.42 11.69 6.62
N VAL A 31 14.62 11.32 5.61
CA VAL A 31 14.01 12.24 4.64
C VAL A 31 12.50 12.41 4.85
N SER A 32 11.92 11.72 5.84
CA SER A 32 10.52 11.85 6.22
C SER A 32 10.21 13.25 6.78
N LEU A 33 9.00 13.74 6.48
CA LEU A 33 8.48 14.97 7.08
C LEU A 33 7.99 14.78 8.52
N ASN A 34 7.77 13.53 8.95
CA ASN A 34 7.43 13.17 10.31
C ASN A 34 8.19 11.93 10.76
N ALA A 35 9.41 12.12 11.25
CA ALA A 35 10.24 11.00 11.74
C ALA A 35 9.63 10.28 12.96
N ASN A 36 8.74 10.92 13.71
CA ASN A 36 8.13 10.29 14.90
C ASN A 36 7.20 9.13 14.54
N ASP A 37 6.72 9.07 13.30
CA ASP A 37 5.85 7.99 12.83
C ASP A 37 6.66 6.73 12.48
N TRP A 38 8.00 6.81 12.33
CA TRP A 38 8.86 5.70 11.92
C TRP A 38 9.25 4.76 13.07
N LEU A 39 8.24 4.31 13.82
CA LEU A 39 8.39 3.45 14.99
C LEU A 39 8.68 1.99 14.62
N SER A 40 8.88 1.16 15.65
CA SER A 40 9.12 -0.28 15.46
C SER A 40 7.91 -0.98 14.80
N ALA A 41 8.16 -2.07 14.07
CA ALA A 41 7.11 -2.89 13.47
C ALA A 41 6.11 -3.39 14.54
N GLY A 42 4.82 -3.33 14.22
CA GLY A 42 3.70 -3.54 15.15
C GLY A 42 3.34 -2.30 15.98
N GLN A 43 4.03 -1.18 15.76
CA GLN A 43 3.63 0.17 16.20
C GLN A 43 3.40 1.05 14.98
N SER A 44 4.36 1.05 14.04
CA SER A 44 4.22 1.62 12.71
C SER A 44 4.41 0.56 11.61
N GLU A 45 3.66 0.78 10.56
CA GLU A 45 3.55 0.12 9.29
C GLU A 45 4.73 0.26 8.33
N TYR A 46 5.55 1.32 8.44
CA TYR A 46 6.49 1.65 7.36
C TYR A 46 7.54 0.58 7.06
N ARG A 47 7.94 -0.22 8.06
CA ARG A 47 8.84 -1.38 7.83
C ARG A 47 8.14 -2.49 7.04
N LEU A 48 6.87 -2.75 7.32
CA LEU A 48 6.06 -3.70 6.54
C LEU A 48 5.88 -3.19 5.11
N TYR A 49 5.56 -1.91 4.92
CA TYR A 49 5.34 -1.33 3.59
C TYR A 49 6.62 -1.37 2.75
N ALA A 50 7.75 -1.01 3.35
CA ALA A 50 9.06 -1.15 2.73
C ALA A 50 9.37 -2.61 2.36
N TYR A 51 9.10 -3.57 3.25
CA TYR A 51 9.26 -5.00 2.96
C TYR A 51 8.41 -5.46 1.78
N LEU A 52 7.12 -5.10 1.75
CA LEU A 52 6.20 -5.46 0.67
C LEU A 52 6.67 -4.91 -0.68
N SER A 53 7.26 -3.72 -0.72
CA SER A 53 7.83 -3.17 -1.95
C SER A 53 8.94 -4.07 -2.54
N THR A 54 9.68 -4.81 -1.72
CA THR A 54 10.73 -5.73 -2.20
C THR A 54 10.20 -7.01 -2.84
N CYS A 55 8.91 -7.32 -2.65
CA CYS A 55 8.26 -8.48 -3.25
C CYS A 55 7.99 -8.31 -4.75
N PHE A 56 8.15 -7.09 -5.27
CA PHE A 56 7.91 -6.72 -6.66
C PHE A 56 9.10 -5.93 -7.21
N ASN A 57 9.31 -6.00 -8.51
CA ASN A 57 10.37 -5.28 -9.22
C ASN A 57 9.82 -4.74 -10.54
N ASP A 58 10.31 -3.57 -10.98
CA ASP A 58 9.88 -2.90 -12.21
C ASP A 58 8.34 -2.78 -12.30
N SER A 59 7.69 -2.54 -11.15
CA SER A 59 6.23 -2.47 -11.00
C SER A 59 5.78 -1.08 -10.55
N VAL A 60 4.49 -0.79 -10.73
CA VAL A 60 3.84 0.40 -10.16
C VAL A 60 3.17 0.03 -8.84
N ILE A 61 3.36 0.86 -7.82
CA ILE A 61 2.67 0.78 -6.53
C ILE A 61 1.83 2.04 -6.37
N LEU A 62 0.55 1.87 -6.02
CA LEU A 62 -0.30 2.99 -5.65
C LEU A 62 -0.34 3.16 -4.14
N ASP A 63 -0.28 4.42 -3.73
CA ASP A 63 -0.47 4.88 -2.36
C ASP A 63 -1.66 5.84 -2.35
N VAL A 64 -2.73 5.53 -1.62
CA VAL A 64 -3.98 6.31 -1.63
C VAL A 64 -4.25 6.78 -0.21
N GLY A 65 -4.22 8.11 -0.01
CA GLY A 65 -4.20 8.73 1.32
C GLY A 65 -2.84 9.29 1.70
N THR A 66 -2.21 10.09 0.83
CA THR A 66 -0.81 10.52 1.00
C THR A 66 -0.50 11.16 2.35
N ARG A 67 -1.36 12.07 2.85
CA ARG A 67 -1.10 12.92 4.01
C ARG A 67 0.27 13.62 3.90
N VAL A 68 1.21 13.29 4.80
CA VAL A 68 2.58 13.84 4.79
C VAL A 68 3.59 12.99 4.01
N GLY A 69 3.13 11.90 3.37
CA GLY A 69 3.89 11.09 2.43
C GLY A 69 4.71 9.95 3.04
N GLY A 70 4.48 9.58 4.30
CA GLY A 70 5.24 8.53 4.99
C GLY A 70 5.06 7.15 4.35
N SER A 71 3.83 6.79 4.00
CA SER A 71 3.49 5.53 3.33
C SER A 71 4.07 5.43 1.92
N ALA A 72 3.91 6.49 1.10
CA ALA A 72 4.55 6.59 -0.22
C ALA A 72 6.07 6.41 -0.13
N LEU A 73 6.69 7.07 0.86
CA LEU A 73 8.12 6.97 1.10
C LEU A 73 8.53 5.55 1.53
N ALA A 74 7.77 4.88 2.38
CA ALA A 74 8.00 3.49 2.76
C ALA A 74 7.89 2.53 1.56
N LEU A 75 6.82 2.66 0.75
CA LEU A 75 6.57 1.84 -0.43
C LEU A 75 7.61 2.05 -1.54
N SER A 76 8.35 3.15 -1.50
CA SER A 76 9.41 3.47 -2.46
C SER A 76 10.77 2.82 -2.16
N TYR A 77 10.85 1.99 -1.11
CA TYR A 77 12.08 1.34 -0.64
C TYR A 77 12.81 0.57 -1.75
N ASN A 78 12.08 -0.23 -2.55
CA ASN A 78 12.65 -0.78 -3.78
C ASN A 78 12.65 0.28 -4.89
N GLU A 79 13.84 0.80 -5.21
CA GLU A 79 14.03 1.88 -6.19
C GLU A 79 13.69 1.51 -7.64
N ASN A 80 13.58 0.21 -7.95
CA ASN A 80 13.15 -0.25 -9.27
C ASN A 80 11.62 -0.13 -9.47
N ASN A 81 10.85 0.01 -8.39
CA ASN A 81 9.41 0.24 -8.48
C ASN A 81 9.13 1.74 -8.57
N ARG A 82 8.03 2.10 -9.23
CA ARG A 82 7.49 3.46 -9.22
C ARG A 82 6.32 3.54 -8.25
N VAL A 83 6.34 4.49 -7.34
CA VAL A 83 5.22 4.81 -6.45
C VAL A 83 4.47 6.00 -7.00
N ILE A 84 3.15 5.89 -7.12
CA ILE A 84 2.27 7.02 -7.42
C ILE A 84 1.32 7.20 -6.24
N SER A 85 1.44 8.34 -5.59
CA SER A 85 0.74 8.66 -4.36
C SER A 85 -0.36 9.67 -4.64
N TYR A 86 -1.57 9.38 -4.16
CA TYR A 86 -2.78 10.14 -4.41
C TYR A 86 -3.38 10.66 -3.10
N ASP A 87 -3.75 11.93 -3.12
CA ASP A 87 -4.56 12.57 -2.08
C ASP A 87 -5.50 13.57 -2.75
N LEU A 88 -6.60 13.91 -2.11
CA LEU A 88 -7.50 14.97 -2.57
C LEU A 88 -6.96 16.36 -2.21
N VAL A 89 -6.03 16.44 -1.25
CA VAL A 89 -5.43 17.69 -0.77
C VAL A 89 -3.93 17.55 -0.53
N GLU A 90 -3.15 18.57 -0.91
CA GLU A 90 -1.71 18.60 -0.60
C GLU A 90 -1.48 18.95 0.87
N GLN A 91 -0.82 18.07 1.63
CA GLN A 91 -0.54 18.27 3.05
C GLN A 91 0.97 18.35 3.38
N GLY A 92 1.82 18.47 2.35
CA GLY A 92 3.26 18.72 2.48
C GLY A 92 4.15 17.65 1.85
N ALA A 93 3.59 16.50 1.49
CA ALA A 93 4.29 15.35 0.91
C ALA A 93 5.16 15.71 -0.30
N SER A 94 4.76 16.71 -1.10
CA SER A 94 5.54 17.24 -2.23
C SER A 94 6.95 17.75 -1.87
N LYS A 95 7.27 17.93 -0.58
CA LYS A 95 8.62 18.27 -0.10
C LYS A 95 9.56 17.09 0.01
N ILE A 96 9.05 15.86 0.01
CA ILE A 96 9.86 14.64 -0.02
C ILE A 96 10.50 14.55 -1.41
N VAL A 97 11.84 14.43 -1.44
CA VAL A 97 12.59 14.30 -2.69
C VAL A 97 13.10 12.88 -2.81
N LYS A 98 12.43 12.07 -3.65
CA LYS A 98 12.86 10.73 -4.01
C LYS A 98 12.46 10.42 -5.46
N ASP A 99 13.39 9.85 -6.22
CA ASP A 99 13.30 9.77 -7.68
C ASP A 99 12.18 8.85 -8.19
N ASN A 100 11.75 7.88 -7.38
CA ASN A 100 10.75 6.89 -7.77
C ASN A 100 9.37 7.14 -7.13
N ILE A 101 9.10 8.37 -6.66
CA ILE A 101 7.77 8.77 -6.15
C ILE A 101 7.21 9.90 -7.01
N GLU A 102 5.93 9.77 -7.36
CA GLU A 102 5.13 10.84 -7.95
C GLU A 102 3.94 11.14 -7.03
N PHE A 103 3.78 12.39 -6.62
CA PHE A 103 2.63 12.84 -5.84
C PHE A 103 1.59 13.51 -6.75
N LYS A 104 0.32 13.12 -6.62
CA LYS A 104 -0.79 13.65 -7.40
C LYS A 104 -1.93 14.08 -6.48
N ILE A 105 -2.44 15.29 -6.72
CA ILE A 105 -3.62 15.81 -6.02
C ILE A 105 -4.87 15.55 -6.86
N GLN A 106 -5.39 14.33 -6.77
CA GLN A 106 -6.59 13.85 -7.46
C GLN A 106 -7.02 12.50 -6.88
N ASP A 107 -8.24 12.06 -7.21
CA ASP A 107 -8.67 10.68 -6.99
C ASP A 107 -8.00 9.74 -8.01
N PHE A 108 -7.38 8.64 -7.56
CA PHE A 108 -6.73 7.69 -8.47
C PHE A 108 -7.72 7.03 -9.44
N ARG A 109 -9.01 6.96 -9.09
CA ARG A 109 -10.08 6.41 -9.93
C ARG A 109 -10.34 7.26 -11.17
N GLU A 110 -9.95 8.53 -11.13
CA GLU A 110 -10.08 9.51 -12.22
C GLU A 110 -8.80 9.62 -13.07
N ASP A 111 -7.71 8.95 -12.69
CA ASP A 111 -6.44 9.01 -13.41
C ASP A 111 -6.44 8.09 -14.64
N GLU A 112 -6.79 8.65 -15.80
CA GLU A 112 -6.77 7.96 -17.09
C GLU A 112 -5.37 7.58 -17.59
N THR A 113 -4.29 8.04 -16.93
CA THR A 113 -2.90 7.72 -17.30
C THR A 113 -2.40 6.41 -16.70
N LEU A 114 -3.14 5.84 -15.74
CA LEU A 114 -2.76 4.59 -15.08
C LEU A 114 -2.87 3.38 -16.02
N ASN A 115 -1.77 2.63 -16.12
CA ASN A 115 -1.78 1.29 -16.69
C ASN A 115 -1.95 0.24 -15.58
N TYR A 116 -3.17 -0.22 -15.37
CA TYR A 116 -3.50 -1.19 -14.32
C TYR A 116 -2.81 -2.56 -14.47
N ASP A 117 -2.30 -2.90 -15.65
CA ASP A 117 -1.52 -4.14 -15.82
C ASP A 117 -0.12 -4.07 -15.18
N GLU A 118 0.38 -2.87 -14.89
CA GLU A 118 1.68 -2.63 -14.25
C GLU A 118 1.59 -2.49 -12.72
N ILE A 119 0.36 -2.37 -12.17
CA ILE A 119 0.13 -2.11 -10.75
C ILE A 119 0.13 -3.41 -9.96
N SER A 120 1.05 -3.54 -9.01
CA SER A 120 1.21 -4.73 -8.16
C SER A 120 0.50 -4.63 -6.81
N ILE A 121 0.63 -3.48 -6.15
CA ILE A 121 0.05 -3.19 -4.83
C ILE A 121 -0.71 -1.86 -4.90
N ILE A 122 -1.85 -1.80 -4.23
CA ILE A 122 -2.56 -0.56 -3.91
C ILE A 122 -2.70 -0.50 -2.39
N MET A 123 -2.05 0.48 -1.75
CA MET A 123 -2.23 0.80 -0.33
C MET A 123 -3.33 1.84 -0.19
N ILE A 124 -4.29 1.61 0.70
CA ILE A 124 -5.40 2.53 0.98
C ILE A 124 -5.44 2.81 2.49
N ASP A 125 -5.32 4.09 2.83
CA ASP A 125 -5.44 4.65 4.18
C ASP A 125 -6.17 6.01 4.07
N VAL A 126 -7.50 6.01 4.20
CA VAL A 126 -8.31 7.20 3.89
C VAL A 126 -9.33 7.54 4.97
N ASP A 127 -9.44 8.83 5.27
CA ASP A 127 -10.50 9.38 6.10
C ASP A 127 -11.88 9.30 5.41
N PRO A 128 -12.99 9.22 6.18
CA PRO A 128 -13.07 9.30 7.64
C PRO A 128 -13.01 7.94 8.38
N HIS A 129 -12.46 6.88 7.78
CA HIS A 129 -12.42 5.53 8.35
C HIS A 129 -13.83 5.00 8.71
N ASP A 130 -14.77 5.11 7.77
CA ASP A 130 -16.12 4.55 7.89
C ASP A 130 -16.34 3.30 7.02
N GLY A 131 -15.28 2.81 6.37
CA GLY A 131 -15.30 1.64 5.48
C GLY A 131 -15.95 1.89 4.12
N VAL A 132 -16.59 3.04 3.90
CA VAL A 132 -17.33 3.31 2.65
C VAL A 132 -16.36 3.58 1.51
N GLN A 133 -15.29 4.33 1.74
CA GLN A 133 -14.35 4.69 0.67
C GLN A 133 -13.57 3.48 0.20
N GLU A 134 -13.12 2.63 1.12
CA GLU A 134 -12.42 1.38 0.82
C GLU A 134 -13.30 0.46 -0.03
N VAL A 135 -14.59 0.31 0.34
CA VAL A 135 -15.56 -0.49 -0.44
C VAL A 135 -15.71 0.07 -1.85
N GLU A 136 -15.97 1.38 -2.00
CA GLU A 136 -16.12 1.99 -3.33
C GLU A 136 -14.87 1.84 -4.20
N MET A 137 -13.68 1.93 -3.61
CA MET A 137 -12.41 1.72 -4.31
C MET A 137 -12.23 0.26 -4.73
N MET A 138 -12.55 -0.69 -3.85
CA MET A 138 -12.52 -2.13 -4.16
C MET A 138 -13.53 -2.51 -5.25
N GLU A 139 -14.75 -1.96 -5.21
CA GLU A 139 -15.77 -2.15 -6.25
C GLU A 139 -15.27 -1.63 -7.61
N PHE A 140 -14.69 -0.43 -7.63
CA PHE A 140 -14.09 0.13 -8.85
C PHE A 140 -12.96 -0.76 -9.41
N LEU A 141 -12.08 -1.29 -8.55
CA LEU A 141 -11.01 -2.20 -8.95
C LEU A 141 -11.55 -3.53 -9.50
N ASN A 142 -12.61 -4.05 -8.88
CA ASN A 142 -13.32 -5.24 -9.35
C ASN A 142 -13.95 -5.01 -10.73
N ASP A 143 -14.61 -3.87 -10.94
CA ASP A 143 -15.22 -3.51 -12.23
C ASP A 143 -14.19 -3.34 -13.35
N LYS A 144 -12.97 -2.89 -13.01
CA LYS A 144 -11.83 -2.88 -13.95
C LYS A 144 -11.24 -4.27 -14.20
N GLY A 145 -11.62 -5.28 -13.43
CA GLY A 145 -11.01 -6.61 -13.45
C GLY A 145 -9.54 -6.60 -13.00
N TRP A 146 -9.13 -5.58 -12.22
CA TRP A 146 -7.80 -5.54 -11.65
C TRP A 146 -7.65 -6.64 -10.58
N LYS A 147 -6.43 -7.17 -10.46
CA LYS A 147 -6.09 -8.18 -9.47
C LYS A 147 -4.66 -7.96 -8.99
N GLY A 148 -4.43 -8.11 -7.70
CA GLY A 148 -3.13 -7.83 -7.08
C GLY A 148 -3.24 -7.88 -5.56
N ILE A 149 -2.49 -7.03 -4.87
CA ILE A 149 -2.55 -6.88 -3.42
C ILE A 149 -3.19 -5.55 -3.06
N ILE A 150 -4.23 -5.58 -2.22
CA ILE A 150 -4.69 -4.38 -1.50
C ILE A 150 -4.14 -4.45 -0.08
N LEU A 151 -3.55 -3.35 0.36
CA LEU A 151 -3.06 -3.16 1.71
C LEU A 151 -3.92 -2.09 2.38
N LEU A 152 -4.54 -2.44 3.50
CA LEU A 152 -5.47 -1.58 4.24
C LEU A 152 -4.86 -1.29 5.62
N ASP A 153 -4.88 -0.03 6.04
CA ASP A 153 -4.61 0.34 7.43
C ASP A 153 -5.91 0.53 8.22
N ASP A 154 -5.79 0.72 9.53
CA ASP A 154 -6.93 0.99 10.44
C ASP A 154 -8.02 -0.10 10.51
N ILE A 155 -7.71 -1.34 10.12
CA ILE A 155 -8.68 -2.47 10.15
C ILE A 155 -9.04 -2.98 11.56
N GLY A 156 -8.47 -2.38 12.62
CA GLY A 156 -8.65 -2.86 13.98
C GLY A 156 -9.84 -2.22 14.73
N PRO A 157 -10.01 -2.57 16.01
CA PRO A 157 -11.25 -2.31 16.75
C PRO A 157 -11.49 -0.84 17.12
N ALA A 158 -10.55 0.06 16.79
CA ALA A 158 -10.76 1.50 16.94
C ALA A 158 -11.79 2.05 15.94
N TRP A 159 -12.00 1.33 14.82
CA TRP A 159 -12.85 1.71 13.69
C TRP A 159 -13.83 0.57 13.37
N PRO A 160 -14.93 0.43 14.14
CA PRO A 160 -15.84 -0.71 14.01
C PRO A 160 -16.41 -0.88 12.60
N GLU A 161 -16.70 0.21 11.89
CA GLU A 161 -17.23 0.18 10.53
C GLU A 161 -16.18 -0.32 9.51
N VAL A 162 -14.91 0.04 9.67
CA VAL A 162 -13.79 -0.51 8.88
C VAL A 162 -13.58 -1.99 9.22
N GLN A 163 -13.74 -2.37 10.49
CA GLN A 163 -13.66 -3.76 10.91
C GLN A 163 -14.81 -4.60 10.30
N ASP A 164 -16.04 -4.09 10.29
CA ASP A 164 -17.18 -4.74 9.64
C ASP A 164 -16.94 -4.89 8.13
N MET A 165 -16.33 -3.88 7.49
CA MET A 165 -15.91 -3.95 6.09
C MET A 165 -14.84 -5.04 5.88
N TRP A 166 -13.80 -5.06 6.70
CA TRP A 166 -12.72 -6.04 6.65
C TRP A 166 -13.24 -7.48 6.79
N ASP A 167 -14.13 -7.71 7.76
CA ASP A 167 -14.74 -9.02 8.01
C ASP A 167 -15.68 -9.47 6.87
N ALA A 168 -16.14 -8.54 6.03
CA ALA A 168 -16.98 -8.82 4.87
C ALA A 168 -16.19 -9.12 3.58
N ILE A 169 -14.87 -8.94 3.55
CA ILE A 169 -14.04 -9.21 2.38
C ILE A 169 -14.05 -10.72 2.07
N GLU A 170 -14.49 -11.08 0.85
CA GLU A 170 -14.56 -12.48 0.41
C GLU A 170 -13.23 -13.02 -0.15
N ASP A 171 -12.36 -12.13 -0.65
CA ASP A 171 -11.03 -12.49 -1.12
C ASP A 171 -10.13 -12.96 0.05
N PRO A 172 -9.09 -13.78 -0.21
CA PRO A 172 -8.20 -14.23 0.86
C PRO A 172 -7.50 -13.05 1.55
N THR A 173 -7.69 -12.94 2.87
CA THR A 173 -7.09 -11.90 3.70
C THR A 173 -6.05 -12.45 4.67
N ILE A 174 -5.12 -11.59 5.08
CA ILE A 174 -4.15 -11.84 6.16
C ILE A 174 -4.09 -10.59 7.03
N ASP A 175 -4.44 -10.72 8.30
CA ASP A 175 -4.15 -9.71 9.32
C ASP A 175 -2.62 -9.73 9.60
N VAL A 176 -1.99 -8.58 9.35
CA VAL A 176 -0.55 -8.36 9.52
C VAL A 176 -0.23 -7.30 10.58
N THR A 177 -1.21 -6.95 11.42
CA THR A 177 -1.11 -5.92 12.47
C THR A 177 0.11 -6.11 13.38
N GLU A 178 0.50 -7.36 13.66
CA GLU A 178 1.65 -7.65 14.55
C GLU A 178 3.01 -7.14 14.02
N VAL A 179 3.09 -6.77 12.74
CA VAL A 179 4.25 -6.11 12.12
C VAL A 179 3.89 -4.83 11.36
N GLY A 180 2.59 -4.48 11.29
CA GLY A 180 2.05 -3.26 10.68
C GLY A 180 1.85 -2.12 11.68
N HIS A 181 0.87 -1.25 11.40
CA HIS A 181 0.43 -0.19 12.30
C HIS A 181 -0.40 -0.78 13.45
N MET A 182 -0.29 -0.18 14.64
CA MET A 182 -0.93 -0.70 15.84
C MET A 182 -2.46 -0.59 15.86
N SER A 183 -3.05 0.27 15.02
CA SER A 183 -4.51 0.37 14.90
C SER A 183 -5.10 -0.75 14.03
N GLY A 184 -4.28 -1.51 13.32
CA GLY A 184 -4.70 -2.60 12.44
C GLY A 184 -4.07 -2.45 11.05
N THR A 185 -3.55 -3.53 10.49
CA THR A 185 -3.10 -3.55 9.08
C THR A 185 -3.45 -4.89 8.45
N GLY A 186 -4.06 -4.85 7.27
CA GLY A 186 -4.56 -6.03 6.56
C GLY A 186 -4.09 -6.13 5.12
N LEU A 187 -3.74 -7.34 4.68
CA LEU A 187 -3.47 -7.66 3.28
C LEU A 187 -4.66 -8.41 2.68
N VAL A 188 -5.12 -7.96 1.52
CA VAL A 188 -6.12 -8.64 0.68
C VAL A 188 -5.45 -9.14 -0.59
N ASN A 189 -5.49 -10.44 -0.84
CA ASN A 189 -5.08 -11.02 -2.12
C ASN A 189 -6.21 -10.91 -3.14
N PHE A 190 -6.42 -9.69 -3.62
CA PHE A 190 -7.57 -9.28 -4.41
C PHE A 190 -7.66 -10.05 -5.75
N GLY A 191 -8.81 -10.68 -5.97
CA GLY A 191 -9.03 -11.57 -7.12
C GLY A 191 -8.16 -12.83 -7.13
N SER A 192 -7.58 -13.18 -5.97
CA SER A 192 -6.70 -14.35 -5.73
C SER A 192 -5.52 -14.47 -6.70
N LYS A 193 -4.86 -13.34 -7.00
CA LYS A 193 -3.77 -13.25 -7.99
C LYS A 193 -2.47 -13.92 -7.53
N HIS A 194 -2.14 -13.80 -6.25
CA HIS A 194 -0.86 -14.21 -5.69
C HIS A 194 -1.03 -15.43 -4.77
N THR A 195 0.07 -16.04 -4.36
CA THR A 195 0.09 -16.91 -3.18
C THR A 195 0.71 -16.11 -2.05
N VAL A 196 -0.03 -15.84 -0.98
CA VAL A 196 0.44 -15.00 0.14
C VAL A 196 0.34 -15.80 1.43
N GLY A 197 1.36 -15.75 2.28
CA GLY A 197 1.33 -16.42 3.57
C GLY A 197 2.55 -16.12 4.44
N TRP A 198 2.44 -16.43 5.72
CA TRP A 198 3.55 -16.38 6.67
C TRP A 198 4.54 -17.53 6.45
N GLU A 199 5.82 -17.26 6.69
CA GLU A 199 6.85 -18.28 6.95
C GLU A 199 6.89 -18.70 8.42
#